data_AF-A0A2C1JK13-F1
#
_entry.id   AF-A0A2C1JK13-F1
#
_cell.length_a   1.000
_cell.length_b   1.000
_cell.length_c   1.000
_cell.angle_alpha   90.00
_cell.angle_beta   90.00
_cell.angle_gamma   90.00
#
_symmetry.space_group_name_H-M   'P 1'
#
loop_
_entity.id
_entity.type
_entity.pdbx_description
1 polymer ?
#
loop_
_entity_poly.entity_id
_entity_poly.type
_entity_poly.pdbx_seq_one_letter_code
_entity_poly.pdbx_strand_id
1 'polypeptide(L)'
;MSLRMKITIIVVVCLVIGGLFSLKYYQPMKESIDIKTEGKAMVEESEGFQPIEINTPLDVVRYTFSTVYYEKPLLFSQNFDAEQFFKDLVKVQDHADNEIIGEDAELYLIKKINRNGLLEDVEYAEPNLSFSGDLTVKVKLIYSDEKTVPLTIDLYNTKDNPTYYITSSVWDIIEEIESKVK
;
A
#
# COMPACT_ATOMS: atom_id res chain seq x y z
N MET A 1 42.88 25.96 31.92
CA MET A 1 41.53 25.41 31.65
C MET A 1 41.32 25.41 30.15
N SER A 2 41.31 24.22 29.55
CA SER A 2 41.53 23.97 28.12
C SER A 2 40.27 24.20 27.28
N LEU A 3 40.43 24.88 26.15
CA LEU A 3 39.41 25.17 25.12
C LEU A 3 38.72 23.92 24.54
N ARG A 4 39.26 22.72 24.82
CA ARG A 4 38.68 21.43 24.38
C ARG A 4 37.44 21.00 25.15
N MET A 5 37.12 21.62 26.30
CA MET A 5 35.98 21.20 27.13
C MET A 5 34.65 21.90 26.78
N LYS A 6 34.68 22.93 25.90
CA LYS A 6 33.46 23.67 25.49
C LYS A 6 32.80 23.11 24.22
N ILE A 7 33.52 22.33 23.41
CA ILE A 7 32.99 21.79 22.15
C ILE A 7 32.17 20.52 22.39
N THR A 8 32.51 19.71 23.40
CA THR A 8 31.77 18.47 23.71
C THR A 8 30.36 18.74 24.26
N ILE A 9 30.14 19.87 24.94
CA ILE A 9 28.81 20.19 25.50
C ILE A 9 27.84 20.71 24.43
N ILE A 10 28.34 21.32 23.35
CA ILE A 10 27.48 21.81 22.25
C ILE A 10 26.99 20.64 21.37
N VAL A 11 27.79 19.59 21.19
CA VAL A 11 27.38 18.43 20.38
C VAL A 11 26.32 17.57 21.09
N VAL A 12 26.37 17.46 22.42
CA VAL A 12 25.38 16.67 23.18
C VAL A 12 24.04 17.40 23.30
N VAL A 13 24.01 18.75 23.29
CA VAL A 13 22.76 19.51 23.37
C VAL A 13 22.00 19.51 22.04
N CYS A 14 22.67 19.43 20.89
CA CYS A 14 21.97 19.31 19.60
C CYS A 14 21.30 17.93 19.40
N LEU A 15 21.84 16.86 19.97
CA LEU A 15 21.23 15.52 19.88
C LEU A 15 20.00 15.33 20.79
N VAL A 16 19.92 16.08 21.90
CA VAL A 16 18.75 16.01 22.80
C VAL A 16 17.61 16.92 22.35
N ILE A 17 17.90 18.01 21.63
CA ILE A 17 16.85 18.90 21.09
C ILE A 17 16.24 18.34 19.79
N GLY A 18 17.00 17.59 18.98
CA GLY A 18 16.46 16.88 17.81
C GLY A 18 15.59 15.66 18.15
N GLY A 19 15.85 15.01 19.30
CA GLY A 19 15.12 13.80 19.74
C GLY A 19 13.83 14.05 20.53
N LEU A 20 13.55 15.31 20.93
CA LEU A 20 12.39 15.66 21.75
C LEU A 20 11.25 16.34 20.98
N PHE A 21 11.40 16.54 19.66
CA PHE A 21 10.43 17.27 18.84
C PHE A 21 9.60 16.42 17.86
N SER A 22 9.68 15.08 17.89
CA SER A 22 8.84 14.22 17.01
C SER A 22 7.88 13.25 17.72
N LEU A 23 7.70 13.34 19.04
CA LEU A 23 6.74 12.49 19.77
C LEU A 23 5.48 13.22 20.26
N LYS A 24 5.22 14.44 19.78
CA LYS A 24 4.03 15.24 20.19
C LYS A 24 2.93 15.38 19.12
N TYR A 25 3.08 14.76 17.96
CA TYR A 25 2.09 14.84 16.88
C TYR A 25 1.65 13.48 16.32
N TYR A 26 1.78 12.40 17.10
CA TYR A 26 0.95 11.21 16.85
C TYR A 26 -0.25 11.25 17.80
N GLN A 27 -1.20 12.13 17.49
CA GLN A 27 -2.58 11.80 17.86
C GLN A 27 -3.03 10.75 16.85
N PRO A 28 -3.52 9.57 17.25
CA PRO A 28 -4.27 8.76 16.33
C PRO A 28 -5.43 9.64 15.86
N MET A 29 -5.38 10.08 14.60
CA MET A 29 -6.48 10.78 13.98
C MET A 29 -7.61 9.76 13.96
N LYS A 30 -8.44 9.83 14.99
CA LYS A 30 -9.64 9.03 15.16
C LYS A 30 -10.71 9.64 14.26
N GLU A 31 -10.40 9.76 12.97
CA GLU A 31 -11.43 9.75 11.95
C GLU A 31 -11.83 8.30 11.79
N SER A 32 -12.74 7.88 12.67
CA SER A 32 -13.60 6.76 12.36
C SER A 32 -14.38 7.15 11.11
N ILE A 33 -13.91 6.67 9.96
CA ILE A 33 -14.78 6.50 8.80
C ILE A 33 -15.88 5.57 9.30
N ASP A 34 -17.05 6.14 9.46
CA ASP A 34 -18.26 5.43 9.84
C ASP A 34 -18.62 4.53 8.66
N ILE A 35 -18.05 3.32 8.63
CA ILE A 35 -18.44 2.26 7.70
C ILE A 35 -19.85 1.86 8.11
N LYS A 36 -20.83 2.65 7.70
CA LYS A 36 -22.26 2.33 7.85
C LYS A 36 -22.52 1.09 7.01
N THR A 37 -22.46 -0.07 7.66
CA THR A 37 -23.35 -1.26 7.57
C THR A 37 -24.03 -1.63 6.24
N GLU A 38 -23.51 -1.18 5.09
CA GLU A 38 -23.95 -1.53 3.73
C GLU A 38 -22.80 -1.23 2.75
N GLY A 39 -21.70 -1.99 2.79
CA GLY A 39 -20.73 -2.14 1.66
C GLY A 39 -20.13 -0.90 0.98
N LYS A 40 -20.28 0.32 1.52
CA LYS A 40 -19.87 1.56 0.85
C LYS A 40 -18.61 2.13 1.48
N ALA A 41 -17.47 1.88 0.86
CA ALA A 41 -16.31 2.75 1.01
C ALA A 41 -16.59 4.03 0.20
N MET A 42 -16.87 5.14 0.88
CA MET A 42 -16.90 6.46 0.25
C MET A 42 -15.55 7.13 0.47
N VAL A 43 -14.86 7.47 -0.62
CA VAL A 43 -13.60 8.22 -0.61
C VAL A 43 -13.82 9.54 -1.32
N GLU A 44 -13.36 10.63 -0.72
CA GLU A 44 -13.46 11.99 -1.27
C GLU A 44 -12.82 12.12 -2.65
N GLU A 45 -13.48 12.88 -3.52
CA GLU A 45 -13.05 13.18 -4.88
C GLU A 45 -11.67 13.84 -4.90
N SER A 46 -10.67 13.12 -5.42
CA SER A 46 -9.49 13.74 -6.02
C SER A 46 -9.65 13.61 -7.53
N GLU A 47 -9.38 14.69 -8.28
CA GLU A 47 -9.70 14.81 -9.71
C GLU A 47 -9.40 13.50 -10.50
N GLY A 48 -10.45 12.86 -11.01
CA GLY A 48 -10.35 11.64 -11.83
C GLY A 48 -10.50 10.30 -11.10
N PHE A 49 -10.45 10.25 -9.75
CA PHE A 49 -10.68 9.03 -8.98
C PHE A 49 -12.14 8.95 -8.51
N GLN A 50 -12.94 8.09 -9.12
CA GLN A 50 -14.34 7.87 -8.73
C GLN A 50 -14.42 6.77 -7.65
N PRO A 51 -15.22 6.95 -6.59
CA PRO A 51 -15.44 5.90 -5.61
C PRO A 51 -16.06 4.67 -6.28
N ILE A 52 -15.47 3.50 -6.04
CA ILE A 52 -15.95 2.21 -6.56
C ILE A 52 -16.81 1.57 -5.46
N GLU A 53 -18.06 1.25 -5.79
CA GLU A 53 -18.89 0.43 -4.91
C GLU A 53 -18.39 -1.02 -4.96
N ILE A 54 -17.98 -1.56 -3.81
CA ILE A 54 -17.41 -2.90 -3.71
C ILE A 54 -18.56 -3.89 -3.58
N ASN A 55 -18.94 -4.51 -4.71
CA ASN A 55 -20.05 -5.44 -4.79
C ASN A 55 -19.58 -6.89 -4.94
N THR A 56 -18.32 -7.10 -5.30
CA THR A 56 -17.71 -8.41 -5.53
C THR A 56 -16.27 -8.45 -4.98
N PRO A 57 -15.70 -9.64 -4.71
CA PRO A 57 -14.28 -9.78 -4.37
C PRO A 57 -13.36 -9.17 -5.44
N LEU A 58 -13.78 -9.25 -6.70
CA LEU A 58 -13.06 -8.68 -7.83
C LEU A 58 -12.95 -7.15 -7.75
N ASP A 59 -13.96 -6.49 -7.19
CA ASP A 59 -13.95 -5.02 -7.06
C ASP A 59 -12.87 -4.55 -6.06
N VAL A 60 -12.52 -5.35 -5.06
CA VAL A 60 -11.39 -5.06 -4.15
C VAL A 60 -10.07 -5.06 -4.92
N VAL A 61 -9.87 -6.05 -5.79
CA VAL A 61 -8.66 -6.15 -6.63
C VAL A 61 -8.60 -5.01 -7.64
N ARG A 62 -9.73 -4.70 -8.30
CA ARG A 62 -9.85 -3.55 -9.22
C ARG A 62 -9.55 -2.23 -8.53
N TYR A 63 -10.12 -2.03 -7.35
CA TYR A 63 -9.88 -0.82 -6.57
C TYR A 63 -8.41 -0.70 -6.17
N THR A 64 -7.78 -1.80 -5.75
CA THR A 64 -6.36 -1.84 -5.42
C THR A 64 -5.47 -1.46 -6.61
N PHE A 65 -5.69 -2.02 -7.80
CA PHE A 65 -4.87 -1.63 -8.95
C PHE A 65 -5.20 -0.24 -9.48
N SER A 66 -6.42 0.26 -9.24
CA SER A 66 -6.76 1.66 -9.50
C SER A 66 -5.95 2.60 -8.60
N THR A 67 -5.80 2.29 -7.31
CA THR A 67 -4.98 3.10 -6.40
C THR A 67 -3.49 3.03 -6.74
N VAL A 68 -3.01 1.91 -7.30
CA VAL A 68 -1.66 1.84 -7.90
C VAL A 68 -1.53 2.76 -9.11
N TYR A 69 -2.48 2.72 -10.05
CA TYR A 69 -2.47 3.54 -11.26
C TYR A 69 -2.52 5.04 -10.97
N TYR A 70 -3.36 5.46 -10.01
CA TYR A 70 -3.51 6.86 -9.60
C TYR A 70 -2.57 7.30 -8.47
N GLU A 71 -1.61 6.45 -8.09
CA GLU A 71 -0.64 6.68 -7.02
C GLU A 71 -1.29 7.21 -5.73
N LYS A 72 -2.19 6.42 -5.13
CA LYS A 72 -2.91 6.74 -3.88
C LYS A 72 -2.44 5.83 -2.73
N PRO A 73 -1.33 6.16 -2.02
CA PRO A 73 -0.71 5.32 -0.99
C PRO A 73 -1.67 4.87 0.12
N LEU A 74 -2.36 5.83 0.73
CA LEU A 74 -3.29 5.55 1.82
C LEU A 74 -4.45 4.64 1.40
N LEU A 75 -4.97 4.81 0.18
CA LEU A 75 -6.07 3.98 -0.32
C LEU A 75 -5.58 2.60 -0.75
N PHE A 76 -4.32 2.50 -1.20
CA PHE A 76 -3.67 1.24 -1.53
C PHE A 76 -3.53 0.36 -0.29
N SER A 77 -2.99 0.90 0.81
CA SER A 77 -2.74 0.13 2.04
C SER A 77 -4.01 -0.39 2.71
N GLN A 78 -5.13 0.34 2.58
CA GLN A 78 -6.43 -0.05 3.14
C GLN A 78 -7.00 -1.36 2.58
N ASN A 79 -6.55 -1.82 1.40
CA ASN A 79 -7.05 -3.04 0.78
C ASN A 79 -6.34 -4.31 1.25
N PHE A 80 -5.24 -4.19 1.97
CA PHE A 80 -4.44 -5.34 2.41
C PHE A 80 -4.78 -5.74 3.84
N ASP A 81 -4.50 -7.01 4.16
CA ASP A 81 -4.42 -7.45 5.54
C ASP A 81 -3.35 -6.63 6.27
N ALA A 82 -3.72 -6.03 7.40
CA ALA A 82 -2.88 -5.08 8.10
C ALA A 82 -1.57 -5.71 8.62
N GLU A 83 -1.61 -6.97 9.06
CA GLU A 83 -0.41 -7.65 9.56
C GLU A 83 0.56 -7.93 8.41
N GLN A 84 0.06 -8.47 7.31
CA GLN A 84 0.89 -8.76 6.14
C GLN A 84 1.45 -7.48 5.51
N PHE A 85 0.63 -6.45 5.35
CA PHE A 85 1.07 -5.18 4.77
C PHE A 85 2.13 -4.50 5.64
N PHE A 86 1.97 -4.53 6.97
CA PHE A 86 2.98 -3.98 7.87
C PHE A 86 4.33 -4.71 7.71
N LYS A 87 4.34 -6.05 7.57
CA LYS A 87 5.56 -6.81 7.29
C LYS A 87 6.21 -6.36 5.98
N ASP A 88 5.42 -6.07 4.96
CA ASP A 88 5.93 -5.60 3.67
C ASP A 88 6.51 -4.18 3.75
N LEU A 89 5.88 -3.29 4.52
CA LEU A 89 6.40 -1.94 4.76
C LEU A 89 7.75 -1.96 5.49
N VAL A 90 7.92 -2.82 6.49
CA VAL A 90 9.21 -2.92 7.22
C VAL A 90 10.35 -3.31 6.27
N LYS A 91 10.08 -4.22 5.33
CA LYS A 91 11.07 -4.66 4.33
C LYS A 91 11.47 -3.55 3.35
N VAL A 92 10.70 -2.47 3.19
CA VAL A 92 11.09 -1.35 2.31
C VAL A 92 12.46 -0.79 2.71
N GLN A 93 12.77 -0.75 4.00
CA GLN A 93 14.07 -0.28 4.48
C GLN A 93 15.24 -1.18 4.05
N ASP A 94 15.00 -2.48 3.86
CA ASP A 94 16.01 -3.42 3.39
C ASP A 94 16.27 -3.31 1.88
N HIS A 95 15.28 -2.79 1.13
CA HIS A 95 15.31 -2.70 -0.33
C HIS A 95 15.49 -1.28 -0.88
N ALA A 96 15.39 -0.26 -0.03
CA ALA A 96 15.62 1.14 -0.37
C ALA A 96 16.95 1.60 0.22
N ASP A 97 17.81 2.21 -0.59
CA ASP A 97 19.14 2.67 -0.19
C ASP A 97 19.17 3.77 0.90
N ASN A 98 18.02 4.21 1.47
CA ASN A 98 17.89 5.18 2.59
C ASN A 98 16.45 5.28 3.17
N GLU A 99 16.30 6.07 4.25
CA GLU A 99 15.16 6.40 5.15
C GLU A 99 13.73 6.55 4.57
N ILE A 100 13.22 5.59 3.80
CA ILE A 100 11.83 5.59 3.36
C ILE A 100 10.92 5.10 4.51
N ILE A 101 9.99 5.94 4.97
CA ILE A 101 9.04 5.62 6.05
C ILE A 101 7.61 6.07 5.70
N GLY A 102 6.60 5.41 6.28
CA GLY A 102 5.20 5.85 6.18
C GLY A 102 4.67 5.89 4.74
N GLU A 103 4.02 7.00 4.36
CA GLU A 103 3.45 7.20 3.02
C GLU A 103 4.52 7.09 1.90
N ASP A 104 5.77 7.45 2.18
CA ASP A 104 6.85 7.29 1.19
C ASP A 104 7.15 5.80 0.93
N ALA A 105 6.97 4.94 1.94
CA ALA A 105 7.15 3.49 1.81
C ALA A 105 6.00 2.86 1.01
N GLU A 106 4.77 3.29 1.27
CA GLU A 106 3.61 2.88 0.49
C GLU A 106 3.74 3.33 -0.98
N LEU A 107 4.15 4.59 -1.21
CA LEU A 107 4.39 5.12 -2.55
C LEU A 107 5.53 4.39 -3.27
N TYR A 108 6.59 4.00 -2.54
CA TYR A 108 7.66 3.19 -3.09
C TYR A 108 7.13 1.85 -3.63
N LEU A 109 6.31 1.14 -2.84
CA LEU A 109 5.71 -0.13 -3.26
C LEU A 109 4.80 0.07 -4.48
N ILE A 110 3.96 1.11 -4.48
CA ILE A 110 3.13 1.47 -5.63
C ILE A 110 3.99 1.68 -6.88
N LYS A 111 5.07 2.47 -6.78
CA LYS A 111 5.95 2.77 -7.92
C LYS A 111 6.64 1.53 -8.47
N LYS A 112 6.95 0.54 -7.61
CA LYS A 112 7.46 -0.75 -8.06
C LYS A 112 6.43 -1.52 -8.88
N ILE A 113 5.18 -1.62 -8.41
CA ILE A 113 4.09 -2.29 -9.14
C ILE A 113 3.75 -1.56 -10.44
N ASN A 114 3.58 -0.24 -10.36
CA ASN A 114 3.30 0.66 -11.49
C ASN A 114 4.50 0.75 -12.47
N ARG A 115 5.66 0.21 -12.10
CA ARG A 115 6.94 0.36 -12.82
C ARG A 115 7.21 1.83 -13.19
N ASN A 116 6.95 2.74 -12.26
CA ASN A 116 7.05 4.20 -12.42
C ASN A 116 6.19 4.77 -13.57
N GLY A 117 4.93 4.34 -13.66
CA GLY A 117 3.95 4.88 -14.61
C GLY A 117 3.89 4.15 -15.95
N LEU A 118 4.42 2.92 -16.03
CA LEU A 118 4.31 2.10 -17.24
C LEU A 118 3.05 1.22 -17.23
N LEU A 119 2.35 1.06 -16.09
CA LEU A 119 1.13 0.27 -16.04
C LEU A 119 0.04 0.97 -16.86
N GLU A 120 -0.45 0.31 -17.91
CA GLU A 120 -1.50 0.85 -18.79
C GLU A 120 -2.87 0.28 -18.46
N ASP A 121 -2.93 -1.02 -18.17
CA ASP A 121 -4.21 -1.71 -17.97
C ASP A 121 -4.04 -2.96 -17.08
N VAL A 122 -5.17 -3.44 -16.56
CA VAL A 122 -5.28 -4.68 -15.78
C VAL A 122 -6.45 -5.50 -16.31
N GLU A 123 -6.16 -6.68 -16.84
CA GLU A 123 -7.17 -7.66 -17.23
C GLU A 123 -7.48 -8.62 -16.07
N TYR A 124 -8.74 -9.04 -15.97
CA TYR A 124 -9.21 -9.91 -14.90
C TYR A 124 -9.82 -11.18 -15.50
N ALA A 125 -9.37 -12.35 -15.06
CA ALA A 125 -9.78 -13.62 -15.67
C ALA A 125 -11.16 -14.12 -15.20
N GLU A 126 -11.64 -13.67 -14.03
CA GLU A 126 -12.81 -14.25 -13.36
C GLU A 126 -13.84 -13.16 -12.99
N PRO A 127 -14.70 -12.72 -13.93
CA PRO A 127 -15.62 -11.61 -13.71
C PRO A 127 -16.76 -11.89 -12.72
N ASN A 128 -17.04 -13.16 -12.41
CA ASN A 128 -18.21 -13.61 -11.65
C ASN A 128 -17.85 -14.28 -10.32
N LEU A 129 -16.96 -13.66 -9.54
CA LEU A 129 -16.66 -14.12 -8.19
C LEU A 129 -17.74 -13.65 -7.21
N SER A 130 -18.25 -14.58 -6.41
CA SER A 130 -19.16 -14.30 -5.30
C SER A 130 -18.42 -14.32 -3.98
N PHE A 131 -18.90 -13.58 -3.00
CA PHE A 131 -18.36 -13.62 -1.65
C PHE A 131 -18.53 -15.02 -1.01
N SER A 132 -17.45 -15.80 -0.92
CA SER A 132 -17.40 -17.08 -0.19
C SER A 132 -15.98 -17.44 0.25
N GLY A 133 -15.72 -17.56 1.56
CA GLY A 133 -14.44 -18.04 2.09
C GLY A 133 -13.22 -17.27 1.60
N ASP A 134 -12.08 -17.94 1.59
CA ASP A 134 -10.84 -17.42 1.01
C ASP A 134 -10.87 -17.64 -0.50
N LEU A 135 -10.40 -16.65 -1.26
CA LEU A 135 -10.48 -16.63 -2.71
C LEU A 135 -9.13 -16.29 -3.32
N THR A 136 -8.93 -16.75 -4.55
CA THR A 136 -7.74 -16.44 -5.34
C THR A 136 -8.17 -15.85 -6.67
N VAL A 137 -7.73 -14.64 -6.98
CA VAL A 137 -8.08 -13.89 -8.20
C VAL A 137 -6.88 -13.87 -9.14
N LYS A 138 -7.10 -14.24 -10.40
CA LYS A 138 -6.09 -14.12 -11.45
C LYS A 138 -6.24 -12.80 -12.17
N VAL A 139 -5.16 -12.05 -12.24
CA VAL A 139 -5.08 -10.79 -12.97
C VAL A 139 -3.91 -10.81 -13.95
N LYS A 140 -3.93 -9.92 -14.92
CA LYS A 140 -2.85 -9.73 -15.87
C LYS A 140 -2.58 -8.24 -16.02
N LEU A 141 -1.40 -7.82 -15.58
CA LEU A 141 -0.93 -6.45 -15.72
C LEU A 141 -0.39 -6.25 -17.14
N ILE A 142 -0.77 -5.14 -17.76
CA ILE A 142 -0.33 -4.75 -19.11
C ILE A 142 0.45 -3.45 -18.99
N TYR A 143 1.69 -3.46 -19.49
CA TYR A 143 2.59 -2.31 -19.45
C TYR A 143 2.81 -1.74 -20.85
N SER A 144 3.09 -0.44 -20.92
CA SER A 144 3.34 0.32 -22.16
C SER A 144 4.57 -0.13 -22.95
N ASP A 145 5.46 -0.91 -22.33
CA ASP A 145 6.59 -1.56 -23.00
C ASP A 145 6.25 -2.94 -23.57
N GLU A 146 4.95 -3.18 -23.85
CA GLU A 146 4.36 -4.43 -24.38
C GLU A 146 4.53 -5.65 -23.46
N LYS A 147 5.00 -5.46 -22.23
CA LYS A 147 5.16 -6.55 -21.26
C LYS A 147 3.84 -6.85 -20.58
N THR A 148 3.57 -8.14 -20.42
CA THR A 148 2.39 -8.63 -19.71
C THR A 148 2.80 -9.55 -18.58
N VAL A 149 2.24 -9.32 -17.39
CA VAL A 149 2.58 -10.06 -16.18
C VAL A 149 1.32 -10.70 -15.62
N PRO A 150 1.17 -12.03 -15.69
CA PRO A 150 0.09 -12.72 -14.99
C PRO A 150 0.40 -12.75 -13.49
N LEU A 151 -0.57 -12.39 -12.67
CA LEU A 151 -0.48 -12.45 -11.21
C LEU A 151 -1.65 -13.24 -10.62
N THR A 152 -1.42 -13.73 -9.42
CA THR A 152 -2.42 -14.40 -8.59
C THR A 152 -2.50 -13.65 -7.28
N ILE A 153 -3.70 -13.18 -6.92
CA ILE A 153 -3.97 -12.35 -5.75
C ILE A 153 -4.90 -13.12 -4.82
N ASP A 154 -4.42 -13.43 -3.63
CA ASP A 154 -5.18 -14.11 -2.60
C ASP A 154 -5.92 -13.08 -1.74
N LEU A 155 -7.18 -13.39 -1.46
CA LEU A 155 -8.09 -12.58 -0.70
C LEU A 155 -8.64 -13.38 0.49
N TYR A 156 -8.69 -12.76 1.65
CA TYR A 156 -9.31 -13.31 2.85
C TYR A 156 -10.60 -12.57 3.19
N ASN A 157 -11.60 -13.33 3.64
CA ASN A 157 -12.90 -12.82 4.05
C ASN A 157 -13.04 -12.82 5.58
N THR A 158 -13.36 -11.67 6.16
CA THR A 158 -13.66 -11.61 7.60
C THR A 158 -15.02 -12.22 7.91
N LYS A 159 -15.07 -13.16 8.87
CA LYS A 159 -16.29 -13.92 9.20
C LYS A 159 -17.47 -13.07 9.69
N ASP A 160 -17.20 -11.90 10.28
CA ASP A 160 -18.20 -11.09 10.98
C ASP A 160 -18.80 -9.99 10.10
N ASN A 161 -18.16 -9.66 8.97
CA ASN A 161 -18.62 -8.69 7.99
C ASN A 161 -17.94 -9.05 6.66
N PRO A 162 -18.65 -9.36 5.55
CA PRO A 162 -18.03 -9.85 4.32
C PRO A 162 -17.23 -8.76 3.60
N THR A 163 -16.10 -8.38 4.19
CA THR A 163 -15.08 -7.51 3.64
C THR A 163 -13.92 -8.40 3.25
N TYR A 164 -13.42 -8.20 2.04
CA TYR A 164 -12.22 -8.89 1.56
C TYR A 164 -11.00 -7.99 1.71
N TYR A 165 -9.91 -8.62 2.13
CA TYR A 165 -8.58 -8.01 2.19
C TYR A 165 -7.62 -8.84 1.35
N ILE A 166 -6.70 -8.18 0.66
CA ILE A 166 -5.60 -8.85 -0.03
C ILE A 166 -4.63 -9.39 1.02
N THR A 167 -4.38 -10.69 0.98
CA THR A 167 -3.41 -11.37 1.84
C THR A 167 -2.10 -11.70 1.14
N SER A 168 -2.06 -11.56 -0.20
CA SER A 168 -0.79 -11.66 -0.93
C SER A 168 0.19 -10.59 -0.44
N SER A 169 1.47 -10.99 -0.28
CA SER A 169 2.52 -10.02 0.00
C SER A 169 2.71 -9.08 -1.19
N VAL A 170 2.89 -7.80 -0.90
CA VAL A 170 3.22 -6.79 -1.91
C VAL A 170 4.58 -7.10 -2.57
N TRP A 171 5.51 -7.68 -1.81
CA TRP A 171 6.81 -8.07 -2.35
C TRP A 171 6.71 -9.25 -3.31
N ASP A 172 5.86 -10.24 -3.04
CA ASP A 172 5.63 -11.35 -3.98
C ASP A 172 5.09 -10.83 -5.32
N ILE A 173 4.19 -9.83 -5.27
CA ILE A 173 3.68 -9.14 -6.47
C ILE A 173 4.83 -8.46 -7.23
N ILE A 174 5.67 -7.70 -6.52
CA ILE A 174 6.81 -6.98 -7.12
C ILE A 174 7.82 -7.95 -7.72
N GLU A 175 8.16 -9.04 -7.02
CA GLU A 175 9.11 -10.05 -7.48
C GLU A 175 8.60 -10.76 -8.75
N GLU A 176 7.32 -11.11 -8.80
CA GLU A 176 6.72 -11.72 -10.00
C GLU A 176 6.81 -10.75 -11.19
N ILE A 177 6.48 -9.47 -11.01
CA ILE A 177 6.64 -8.42 -12.03
C ILE A 177 8.10 -8.36 -12.50
N GLU A 178 9.05 -8.21 -11.57
CA GLU A 178 10.47 -8.09 -11.89
C GLU A 178 11.02 -9.34 -12.59
N SER A 179 10.49 -10.53 -12.31
CA SER A 179 10.91 -11.79 -12.93
C SER A 179 10.49 -11.90 -14.41
N LYS A 180 9.37 -11.28 -14.81
CA LYS A 180 8.85 -11.35 -16.18
C LYS A 180 9.30 -10.21 -17.06
N VAL A 181 9.81 -9.14 -16.46
CA VAL A 181 10.24 -7.93 -17.19
C VAL A 181 11.75 -7.81 -17.34
N LYS A 182 12.54 -8.76 -16.83
CA LYS A 182 13.98 -8.89 -17.15
C LYS A 182 14.18 -9.53 -18.51
#